data_AF-A0A7Y1W0Y3-F1
#
_entry.id   AF-A0A7Y1W0Y3-F1
#
_cell.length_a   1.000
_cell.length_b   1.000
_cell.length_c   1.000
_cell.angle_alpha   90.00
_cell.angle_beta   90.00
_cell.angle_gamma   90.00
#
_symmetry.space_group_name_H-M   'P 1'
#
loop_
_entity.id
_entity.type
_entity.pdbx_description
1 polymer ?
#
loop_
_entity_poly.entity_id
_entity_poly.type
_entity_poly.pdbx_seq_one_letter_code
_entity_poly.pdbx_strand_id
1 'polypeptide(L)'
;MAGLWLSLLASAGLPASEGDALGDAQAAIESVLEQDSRLGAERNEATRHMPIARVIEQYVAGLDALDLASCPEDFMLAMRRHRDAWQASVKFFEAYPELRGEMHEVFERIRAQGAAARSGLEGAEAAIWGTWAEVENAVQGHAPAGEGDPG
;
A
#
# COMPACT_ATOMS: atom_id res chain seq x y z
N MET A 1 28.19 -25.33 -59.28
CA MET A 1 26.97 -24.51 -59.25
C MET A 1 26.29 -24.81 -57.92
N ALA A 2 26.46 -23.96 -56.92
CA ALA A 2 25.70 -22.73 -56.66
C ALA A 2 24.34 -22.99 -55.99
N GLY A 3 24.24 -22.56 -54.72
CA GLY A 3 23.00 -22.10 -54.07
C GLY A 3 22.14 -23.18 -53.40
N LEU A 4 21.49 -22.94 -52.27
CA LEU A 4 21.33 -21.75 -51.45
C LEU A 4 21.11 -22.21 -50.00
N TRP A 5 21.78 -21.54 -49.07
CA TRP A 5 21.45 -21.62 -47.65
C TRP A 5 20.18 -20.81 -47.41
N LEU A 6 19.09 -21.43 -46.96
CA LEU A 6 17.97 -20.70 -46.37
C LEU A 6 18.34 -20.33 -44.93
N SER A 7 18.69 -19.07 -44.72
CA SER A 7 18.76 -18.48 -43.39
C SER A 7 17.34 -18.34 -42.83
N LEU A 8 16.99 -19.19 -41.87
CA LEU A 8 15.92 -18.88 -40.91
C LEU A 8 16.50 -17.85 -39.91
N LEU A 9 16.27 -16.57 -40.17
CA LEU A 9 16.33 -15.57 -39.11
C LEU A 9 15.02 -15.62 -38.35
N ALA A 10 14.97 -16.47 -37.32
CA ALA A 10 14.06 -16.24 -36.22
C ALA A 10 14.54 -14.97 -35.51
N SER A 11 13.78 -13.88 -35.63
CA SER A 11 13.91 -12.72 -34.75
C SER A 11 13.57 -13.19 -33.33
N ALA A 12 14.58 -13.66 -32.60
CA ALA A 12 14.51 -13.72 -31.16
C ALA A 12 14.33 -12.28 -30.68
N GLY A 13 13.15 -11.99 -30.12
CA GLY A 13 12.93 -10.75 -29.39
C GLY A 13 14.01 -10.64 -28.32
N LEU A 14 14.79 -9.56 -28.37
CA LEU A 14 15.77 -9.27 -27.33
C LEU A 14 15.01 -9.24 -25.99
N PRO A 15 15.52 -9.87 -24.93
CA PRO A 15 14.94 -9.68 -23.60
C PRO A 15 14.97 -8.19 -23.28
N ALA A 16 13.87 -7.67 -22.74
CA ALA A 16 13.83 -6.30 -22.19
C ALA A 16 15.04 -6.11 -21.28
N SER A 17 15.70 -4.96 -21.38
CA SER A 17 16.87 -4.70 -20.56
C SER A 17 16.44 -4.66 -19.08
N GLU A 18 17.30 -5.10 -18.16
CA GLU A 18 17.00 -5.05 -16.72
C GLU A 18 16.64 -3.63 -16.24
N GLY A 19 17.10 -2.59 -16.96
CA GLY A 19 16.73 -1.20 -16.70
C GLY A 19 15.28 -0.86 -17.06
N ASP A 20 14.71 -1.45 -18.11
CA ASP A 20 13.32 -1.22 -18.51
C ASP A 20 12.35 -1.85 -17.50
N ALA A 21 12.68 -3.06 -17.01
CA ALA A 21 11.86 -3.77 -16.03
C ALA A 21 11.84 -3.09 -14.64
N LEU A 22 12.95 -2.45 -14.23
CA LEU A 22 13.01 -1.69 -12.98
C LEU A 22 12.22 -0.37 -13.06
N GLY A 23 12.29 0.33 -14.19
CA GLY A 23 11.49 1.54 -14.43
C GLY A 23 9.99 1.27 -14.40
N ASP A 24 9.56 0.15 -14.98
CA ASP A 24 8.16 -0.27 -14.99
C ASP A 24 7.65 -0.62 -13.57
N ALA A 25 8.48 -1.29 -12.75
CA ALA A 25 8.15 -1.63 -11.38
C ALA A 25 7.98 -0.40 -10.48
N GLN A 26 8.87 0.58 -10.60
CA GLN A 26 8.81 1.81 -9.82
C GLN A 26 7.54 2.62 -10.16
N ALA A 27 7.23 2.78 -11.45
CA ALA A 27 6.03 3.49 -11.88
C ALA A 27 4.74 2.80 -11.38
N ALA A 28 4.72 1.46 -11.35
CA ALA A 28 3.61 0.70 -10.78
C ALA A 28 3.45 0.95 -9.27
N ILE A 29 4.55 0.93 -8.50
CA ILE A 29 4.55 1.24 -7.06
C ILE A 29 4.05 2.67 -6.82
N GLU A 30 4.58 3.66 -7.53
CA GLU A 30 4.20 5.07 -7.39
C GLU A 30 2.69 5.27 -7.63
N SER A 31 2.14 4.62 -8.66
CA SER A 31 0.70 4.66 -8.95
C SER A 31 -0.14 4.09 -7.81
N VAL A 32 0.30 3.00 -7.16
CA VAL A 32 -0.41 2.41 -6.01
C VAL A 32 -0.35 3.33 -4.80
N LEU A 33 0.82 3.92 -4.51
CA LEU A 33 0.98 4.85 -3.39
C LEU A 33 0.17 6.15 -3.56
N GLU A 34 0.05 6.66 -4.78
CA GLU A 34 -0.81 7.82 -5.06
C GLU A 34 -2.28 7.49 -4.78
N GLN A 35 -2.73 6.30 -5.19
CA GLN A 35 -4.09 5.85 -4.93
C GLN A 35 -4.36 5.61 -3.45
N ASP A 36 -3.45 4.97 -2.72
CA ASP A 36 -3.53 4.81 -1.26
C ASP A 36 -3.61 6.16 -0.55
N SER A 37 -2.76 7.12 -0.94
CA SER A 37 -2.78 8.47 -0.38
C SER A 37 -4.13 9.16 -0.56
N ARG A 38 -4.73 9.06 -1.76
CA ARG A 38 -6.09 9.56 -2.03
C ARG A 38 -7.13 8.88 -1.14
N LEU A 39 -7.10 7.55 -1.06
CA LEU A 39 -8.00 6.78 -0.19
C LEU A 39 -7.85 7.15 1.28
N GLY A 40 -6.62 7.40 1.75
CA GLY A 40 -6.31 7.84 3.10
C GLY A 40 -6.85 9.24 3.42
N ALA A 41 -6.83 10.15 2.45
CA ALA A 41 -7.43 11.48 2.56
C ALA A 41 -8.97 11.40 2.60
N GLU A 42 -9.57 10.60 1.71
CA GLU A 42 -11.02 10.34 1.71
C GLU A 42 -11.48 9.73 3.04
N ARG A 43 -10.73 8.74 3.56
CA ARG A 43 -10.95 8.14 4.88
C ARG A 43 -10.96 9.21 5.98
N ASN A 44 -9.97 10.11 6.02
CA ASN A 44 -9.90 11.14 7.06
C ASN A 44 -11.05 12.15 6.99
N GLU A 45 -11.51 12.51 5.79
CA GLU A 45 -12.70 13.35 5.65
C GLU A 45 -13.98 12.60 6.06
N ALA A 46 -14.10 11.34 5.64
CA ALA A 46 -15.26 10.49 5.90
C ALA A 46 -15.51 10.26 7.41
N THR A 47 -14.47 10.21 8.25
CA THR A 47 -14.61 10.06 9.71
C THR A 47 -15.33 11.24 10.37
N ARG A 48 -15.41 12.40 9.71
CA ARG A 48 -16.19 13.54 10.21
C ARG A 48 -17.70 13.27 10.20
N HIS A 49 -18.16 12.42 9.29
CA HIS A 49 -19.59 12.26 8.99
C HIS A 49 -20.10 10.83 9.24
N MET A 50 -19.22 9.83 9.23
CA MET A 50 -19.59 8.41 9.34
C MET A 50 -18.92 7.69 10.53
N PRO A 51 -19.51 6.59 11.04
CA PRO A 51 -18.86 5.76 12.05
C PRO A 51 -17.50 5.28 11.58
N ILE A 52 -16.48 5.41 12.43
CA ILE A 52 -15.10 5.07 12.09
C ILE A 52 -14.93 3.63 11.57
N ALA A 53 -15.66 2.66 12.14
CA ALA A 53 -15.65 1.29 11.64
C ALA A 53 -16.10 1.20 10.16
N ARG A 54 -17.17 1.91 9.78
CA ARG A 54 -17.67 1.96 8.40
C ARG A 54 -16.70 2.66 7.46
N VAL A 55 -16.05 3.72 7.94
CA VAL A 55 -15.03 4.44 7.18
C VAL A 55 -13.81 3.55 6.91
N ILE A 56 -13.39 2.76 7.89
CA ILE A 56 -12.29 1.80 7.71
C ILE A 56 -12.69 0.67 6.76
N GLU A 57 -13.90 0.13 6.86
CA GLU A 57 -14.39 -0.86 5.90
C GLU A 57 -14.37 -0.34 4.45
N GLN A 58 -14.77 0.92 4.23
CA GLN A 58 -14.69 1.55 2.91
C GLN A 58 -13.25 1.71 2.43
N TYR A 59 -12.36 2.14 3.32
CA TYR A 59 -10.93 2.26 3.02
C TYR A 59 -10.31 0.90 2.66
N VAL A 60 -10.63 -0.16 3.43
CA VAL A 60 -10.21 -1.53 3.15
C VAL A 60 -10.72 -2.03 1.79
N ALA A 61 -11.98 -1.76 1.46
CA ALA A 61 -12.53 -2.09 0.15
C ALA A 61 -11.82 -1.33 -0.99
N GLY A 62 -11.39 -0.09 -0.73
CA GLY A 62 -10.55 0.69 -1.65
C GLY A 62 -9.17 0.07 -1.84
N LEU A 63 -8.52 -0.36 -0.75
CA LEU A 63 -7.24 -1.06 -0.81
C LEU A 63 -7.34 -2.38 -1.58
N ASP A 64 -8.43 -3.12 -1.44
CA ASP A 64 -8.68 -4.36 -2.18
C ASP A 64 -8.87 -4.15 -3.69
N ALA A 65 -9.27 -2.95 -4.09
CA ALA A 65 -9.47 -2.58 -5.48
C ALA A 65 -8.20 -2.05 -6.17
N LEU A 66 -7.10 -1.88 -5.44
CA LEU A 66 -5.82 -1.45 -6.01
C LEU A 66 -5.29 -2.49 -7.00
N ASP A 67 -4.86 -2.03 -8.18
CA ASP A 67 -4.19 -2.89 -9.14
C ASP A 67 -2.72 -3.08 -8.73
N LEU A 68 -2.41 -4.29 -8.27
CA LEU A 68 -1.07 -4.69 -7.85
C LEU A 68 -0.38 -5.62 -8.86
N ALA A 69 -1.01 -5.89 -10.01
CA ALA A 69 -0.54 -6.96 -10.93
C ALA A 69 0.83 -6.67 -11.54
N SER A 70 1.18 -5.39 -11.69
CA SER A 70 2.47 -4.93 -12.21
C SER A 70 3.48 -4.59 -11.13
N CYS A 71 3.13 -4.77 -9.85
CA CYS A 71 4.04 -4.49 -8.74
C CYS A 71 4.95 -5.69 -8.42
N PRO A 72 6.15 -5.45 -7.86
CA PRO A 72 6.98 -6.49 -7.30
C PRO A 72 6.28 -7.28 -6.17
N GLU A 73 6.58 -8.58 -6.08
CA GLU A 73 5.89 -9.51 -5.16
C GLU A 73 5.98 -9.10 -3.68
N ASP A 74 7.12 -8.57 -3.25
CA ASP A 74 7.33 -8.10 -1.87
C ASP A 74 6.47 -6.88 -1.55
N PHE A 75 6.35 -5.92 -2.47
CA PHE A 75 5.44 -4.78 -2.34
C PHE A 75 3.98 -5.22 -2.35
N MET A 76 3.61 -6.15 -3.25
CA MET A 76 2.25 -6.72 -3.28
C MET A 76 1.89 -7.35 -1.93
N LEU A 77 2.81 -8.13 -1.35
CA LEU A 77 2.60 -8.79 -0.07
C LEU A 77 2.51 -7.78 1.08
N ALA A 78 3.36 -6.76 1.09
CA ALA A 78 3.33 -5.69 2.09
C ALA A 78 1.99 -4.93 2.05
N MET A 79 1.51 -4.54 0.86
CA MET A 79 0.20 -3.88 0.71
C MET A 79 -0.97 -4.74 1.19
N ARG A 80 -0.95 -6.05 0.89
CA ARG A 80 -1.99 -6.98 1.40
C ARG A 80 -1.98 -7.08 2.91
N ARG A 81 -0.80 -7.16 3.54
CA ARG A 81 -0.68 -7.16 5.01
C ARG A 81 -1.15 -5.85 5.62
N HIS A 82 -0.85 -4.72 4.98
CA HIS A 82 -1.33 -3.41 5.42
C HIS A 82 -2.86 -3.33 5.37
N ARG A 83 -3.47 -3.79 4.27
CA ARG A 83 -4.93 -3.92 4.14
C ARG A 83 -5.51 -4.81 5.24
N ASP A 84 -4.90 -5.96 5.51
CA ASP A 84 -5.35 -6.91 6.55
C ASP A 84 -5.26 -6.30 7.96
N ALA A 85 -4.23 -5.49 8.26
CA ALA A 85 -4.10 -4.79 9.53
C ALA A 85 -5.24 -3.78 9.74
N TRP A 86 -5.59 -3.01 8.69
CA TRP A 86 -6.76 -2.14 8.73
C TRP A 86 -8.06 -2.93 8.92
N GLN A 87 -8.25 -4.03 8.19
CA GLN A 87 -9.43 -4.88 8.32
C GLN A 87 -9.58 -5.48 9.73
N ALA A 88 -8.47 -5.92 10.34
CA ALA A 88 -8.46 -6.46 11.70
C ALA A 88 -8.85 -5.39 12.74
N SER A 89 -8.57 -4.12 12.47
CA SER A 89 -8.91 -3.02 13.38
C SER A 89 -10.41 -2.70 13.43
N VAL A 90 -11.20 -3.08 12.41
CA VAL A 90 -12.64 -2.75 12.31
C VAL A 90 -13.39 -3.14 13.58
N LYS A 91 -13.18 -4.38 14.06
CA LYS A 91 -13.85 -4.89 15.27
C LYS A 91 -13.57 -4.06 16.53
N PHE A 92 -12.37 -3.50 16.65
CA PHE A 92 -12.06 -2.59 17.76
C PHE A 92 -12.86 -1.28 17.62
N PHE A 93 -12.90 -0.73 16.40
CA PHE A 93 -13.59 0.52 16.13
C PHE A 93 -15.13 0.42 16.17
N GLU A 94 -15.70 -0.76 16.02
CA GLU A 94 -17.15 -1.02 16.22
C GLU A 94 -17.61 -0.69 17.64
N ALA A 95 -16.72 -0.71 18.63
CA ALA A 95 -17.04 -0.33 20.01
C ALA A 95 -17.28 1.18 20.19
N TYR A 96 -17.01 1.99 19.16
CA TYR A 96 -17.09 3.45 19.21
C TYR A 96 -17.99 4.04 18.10
N PRO A 97 -19.25 3.57 17.96
CA PRO A 97 -20.11 3.89 16.81
C PRO A 97 -20.55 5.35 16.75
N GLU A 98 -20.47 6.08 17.87
CA GLU A 98 -20.89 7.49 17.99
C GLU A 98 -19.75 8.49 17.76
N LEU A 99 -18.49 8.06 17.71
CA LEU A 99 -17.38 8.98 17.55
C LEU A 99 -17.26 9.46 16.10
N ARG A 100 -17.16 10.79 15.95
CA ARG A 100 -16.97 11.51 14.69
C ARG A 100 -15.92 12.60 14.86
N GLY A 101 -15.24 12.95 13.77
CA GLY A 101 -14.22 13.99 13.73
C GLY A 101 -13.13 13.62 12.72
N GLU A 102 -12.07 14.42 12.67
CA GLU A 102 -10.86 13.94 12.00
C GLU A 102 -10.32 12.70 12.73
N MET A 103 -9.63 11.82 12.01
CA MET A 103 -9.25 10.52 12.59
C MET A 103 -8.37 10.67 13.83
N HIS A 104 -7.48 11.67 13.85
CA HIS A 104 -6.65 11.97 15.02
C HIS A 104 -7.49 12.45 16.22
N GLU A 105 -8.55 13.24 16.00
CA GLU A 105 -9.47 13.66 17.07
C GLU A 105 -10.27 12.48 17.61
N VAL A 106 -10.71 11.57 16.73
CA VAL A 106 -11.39 10.33 17.12
C VAL A 106 -10.46 9.48 17.99
N PHE A 107 -9.19 9.34 17.61
CA PHE A 107 -8.19 8.60 18.37
C PHE A 107 -7.95 9.20 19.75
N GLU A 108 -7.78 10.52 19.86
CA GLU A 108 -7.67 11.21 21.14
C GLU A 108 -8.89 10.96 22.04
N ARG A 109 -10.10 11.01 21.48
CA ARG A 109 -11.33 10.73 22.22
C ARG A 109 -11.40 9.27 22.70
N ILE A 110 -10.91 8.31 21.91
CA ILE A 110 -10.82 6.89 22.34
C ILE A 110 -9.81 6.76 23.49
N ARG A 111 -8.62 7.38 23.40
CA ARG A 111 -7.60 7.36 24.47
C ARG A 111 -8.11 7.96 25.78
N ALA A 112 -9.03 8.91 25.70
CA ALA A 112 -9.65 9.55 26.86
C ALA A 112 -10.68 8.66 27.59
N GLN A 113 -11.15 7.56 27.00
CA GLN A 113 -12.16 6.67 27.62
C GLN A 113 -11.59 5.72 28.68
N GLY A 114 -10.26 5.63 28.81
CA GLY A 114 -9.59 4.86 29.85
C GLY A 114 -8.48 3.95 29.35
N ALA A 115 -7.83 3.25 30.28
CA ALA A 115 -6.64 2.44 30.00
C ALA A 115 -6.90 1.30 28.99
N ALA A 116 -8.04 0.62 29.09
CA ALA A 116 -8.39 -0.47 28.17
C ALA A 116 -8.61 0.02 26.73
N ALA A 117 -9.34 1.13 26.56
CA ALA A 117 -9.57 1.75 25.25
C ALA A 117 -8.25 2.23 24.63
N ARG A 118 -7.41 2.88 25.43
CA ARG A 118 -6.06 3.32 25.00
C ARG A 118 -5.21 2.15 24.55
N SER A 119 -5.09 1.10 25.35
CA SER A 119 -4.29 -0.08 25.00
C SER A 119 -4.80 -0.78 23.75
N GLY A 120 -6.13 -0.85 23.55
CA GLY A 120 -6.71 -1.39 22.32
C GLY A 120 -6.37 -0.56 21.08
N LEU A 121 -6.44 0.77 21.20
CA LEU A 121 -6.08 1.68 20.10
C LEU A 121 -4.58 1.57 19.77
N GLU A 122 -3.71 1.60 20.79
CA GLU A 122 -2.25 1.47 20.61
C GLU A 122 -1.90 0.15 19.91
N GLY A 123 -2.60 -0.95 20.24
CA GLY A 123 -2.43 -2.23 19.55
C GLY A 123 -2.84 -2.18 18.08
N ALA A 124 -3.96 -1.53 17.76
CA ALA A 124 -4.39 -1.34 16.38
C ALA A 124 -3.42 -0.45 15.58
N GLU A 125 -3.01 0.69 16.16
CA GLU A 125 -2.03 1.60 15.55
C GLU A 125 -0.69 0.90 15.32
N ALA A 126 -0.19 0.13 16.29
CA ALA A 126 1.07 -0.61 16.15
C ALA A 126 1.03 -1.62 15.00
N ALA A 127 -0.09 -2.34 14.80
CA ALA A 127 -0.24 -3.27 13.69
C ALA A 127 -0.28 -2.55 12.33
N ILE A 128 -1.00 -1.44 12.25
CA ILE A 128 -1.12 -0.62 11.03
C ILE A 128 0.24 -0.01 10.66
N TRP A 129 0.92 0.63 11.60
CA TRP A 129 2.22 1.26 11.35
C TRP A 129 3.33 0.23 11.11
N GLY A 130 3.27 -0.93 11.79
CA GLY A 130 4.21 -2.02 11.54
C GLY A 130 4.14 -2.55 10.11
N THR A 131 2.93 -2.72 9.58
CA THR A 131 2.73 -3.15 8.18
C THR A 131 3.03 -2.03 7.17
N TRP A 132 2.83 -0.76 7.54
CA TRP A 132 3.29 0.36 6.70
C TRP A 132 4.81 0.40 6.56
N ALA A 133 5.56 0.12 7.64
CA ALA A 133 7.02 0.02 7.56
C ALA A 133 7.48 -1.10 6.60
N GLU A 134 6.72 -2.20 6.46
CA GLU A 134 6.98 -3.21 5.45
C GLU A 134 6.79 -2.67 4.02
N VAL A 135 5.76 -1.84 3.80
CA VAL A 135 5.52 -1.16 2.52
C VAL A 135 6.69 -0.22 2.19
N GLU A 136 7.11 0.62 3.14
CA GLU A 136 8.23 1.54 2.96
C GLU A 136 9.54 0.82 2.64
N ASN A 137 9.81 -0.30 3.30
CA ASN A 137 10.98 -1.12 3.02
C ASN A 137 10.94 -1.72 1.61
N ALA A 138 9.77 -2.19 1.17
CA ALA A 138 9.59 -2.70 -0.20
C ALA A 138 9.83 -1.58 -1.23
N VAL A 139 9.31 -0.37 -1.00
CA VAL A 139 9.55 0.79 -1.88
C VAL A 139 11.05 1.10 -1.99
N GLN A 140 11.78 1.12 -0.88
CA GLN A 140 13.23 1.36 -0.87
C GLN A 140 14.02 0.27 -1.59
N GLY A 141 13.57 -0.98 -1.53
CA GLY A 141 14.17 -2.11 -2.24
C GLY A 141 14.11 -2.00 -3.77
N HIS A 142 13.18 -1.21 -4.30
CA HIS A 142 12.97 -0.98 -5.73
C HIS A 142 13.30 0.45 -6.18
N ALA A 143 13.89 1.27 -5.31
CA ALA A 143 14.38 2.58 -5.70
C ALA A 143 15.54 2.43 -6.71
N PRO A 144 15.65 3.30 -7.72
CA PRO A 144 16.74 3.25 -8.66
C PRO A 144 18.05 3.40 -7.88
N ALA A 145 19.04 2.55 -8.16
CA ALA A 145 20.36 2.71 -7.59
C ALA A 145 20.82 4.13 -7.91
N GLY A 146 20.92 4.98 -6.88
CA GLY A 146 21.35 6.37 -7.06
C GLY A 146 22.62 6.35 -7.89
N GLU A 147 22.64 7.12 -8.98
CA GLU A 147 23.84 7.30 -9.81
C GLU A 147 25.00 7.55 -8.86
N GLY A 148 25.89 6.55 -8.75
CA GLY A 148 27.06 6.65 -7.92
C GLY A 148 27.85 7.85 -8.41
N ASP A 149 27.96 8.85 -7.54
CA ASP A 149 28.81 10.02 -7.70
C ASP A 149 30.17 9.57 -8.24
N PRO A 150 30.54 9.89 -9.49
CA PRO A 150 31.89 9.64 -9.97
C PRO A 150 32.78 10.66 -9.26
N GLY A 151 33.50 10.18 -8.24
CA GLY A 151 34.37 10.99 -7.39
C GLY A 151 35.54 11.68 -8.09
#